data_AF-A0A7J3VGI3-F1
#
_entry.id   AF-A0A7J3VGI3-F1
#
_cell.length_a   1.000
_cell.length_b   1.000
_cell.length_c   1.000
_cell.angle_alpha   90.00
_cell.angle_beta   90.00
_cell.angle_gamma   90.00
#
_symmetry.space_group_name_H-M   'P 1'
#
loop_
_entity.id
_entity.type
_entity.pdbx_description
1 polymer ?
#
loop_
_entity_poly.entity_id
_entity_poly.type
_entity_poly.pdbx_seq_one_letter_code
_entity_poly.pdbx_strand_id
1 'polypeptide(L)' 'MPAVDIGRVCLKTQGREKGNKCVIIDVIDRNFVVVTGPEVRRRRANMDHLMLLDE' A
#
# COMPACT_ATOMS: atom_id res chain seq x y z
N MET A 1 15.89 -6.61 7.98
CA MET A 1 15.55 -5.45 7.13
C MET A 1 14.03 -5.39 7.07
N PRO A 2 13.37 -4.33 7.55
CA PRO A 2 11.92 -4.29 7.56
C PRO A 2 11.44 -4.21 6.10
N ALA A 3 10.66 -5.19 5.68
CA ALA A 3 10.23 -5.34 4.29
C ALA A 3 9.22 -4.25 3.85
N VAL A 4 8.73 -3.45 4.80
CA VAL A 4 7.75 -2.39 4.54
C VAL A 4 8.05 -1.20 5.43
N ASP A 5 8.62 -0.15 4.84
CA ASP A 5 8.84 1.14 5.48
C ASP A 5 7.74 2.12 5.05
N ILE A 6 7.37 3.01 5.99
CA ILE A 6 6.47 4.13 5.71
C ILE A 6 7.12 5.01 4.64
N GLY A 7 6.35 5.42 3.63
CA GLY A 7 6.83 6.19 2.48
C GLY A 7 7.14 5.34 1.25
N ARG A 8 7.07 4.01 1.32
CA ARG A 8 7.20 3.15 0.13
C ARG A 8 6.00 3.31 -0.82
N VAL A 9 6.31 3.35 -2.11
CA VAL A 9 5.33 3.32 -3.19
C VAL A 9 4.93 1.87 -3.46
N CYS A 10 3.64 1.66 -3.62
CA CYS A 10 3.05 0.35 -3.87
C CYS A 10 2.01 0.46 -4.97
N LEU A 11 1.82 -0.61 -5.71
CA LEU A 11 0.73 -0.76 -6.65
C LEU A 11 -0.34 -1.65 -6.04
N LYS A 12 -1.61 -1.24 -6.13
CA LYS A 12 -2.70 -2.12 -5.76
C LYS A 12 -2.90 -3.19 -6.83
N THR A 13 -2.75 -4.45 -6.46
CA THR A 13 -2.93 -5.57 -7.39
C THR A 13 -4.36 -6.08 -7.44
N GLN A 14 -5.18 -5.73 -6.44
CA GLN A 14 -6.54 -6.25 -6.27
C GLN A 14 -7.55 -5.19 -5.83
N GLY A 15 -8.82 -5.43 -6.18
CA GLY A 15 -9.97 -4.59 -5.83
C GLY A 15 -10.31 -3.51 -6.86
N ARG A 16 -11.20 -2.59 -6.48
CA ARG A 16 -11.71 -1.51 -7.35
C ARG A 16 -10.65 -0.51 -7.80
N GLU A 17 -9.57 -0.39 -7.02
CA GLU A 17 -8.45 0.53 -7.27
C GLU A 17 -7.23 -0.23 -7.85
N LYS A 18 -7.45 -1.40 -8.46
CA LYS A 18 -6.39 -2.22 -9.06
C LYS A 18 -5.70 -1.44 -10.19
N GLY A 19 -4.37 -1.46 -10.19
CA GLY A 19 -3.54 -0.74 -11.16
C GLY A 19 -3.11 0.66 -10.70
N ASN A 20 -3.71 1.19 -9.64
CA ASN A 20 -3.37 2.51 -9.14
C ASN A 20 -2.20 2.46 -8.15
N LYS A 21 -1.32 3.45 -8.25
CA LYS A 21 -0.21 3.67 -7.32
C LYS A 21 -0.72 4.27 -6.01
N CYS A 22 -0.12 3.84 -4.91
CA CYS A 22 -0.38 4.32 -3.57
C CYS A 22 0.92 4.34 -2.77
N VAL A 23 0.89 5.00 -1.63
CA VAL A 23 2.00 5.15 -0.70
C VAL A 23 1.52 4.66 0.66
N ILE A 24 2.37 3.90 1.35
CA ILE A 24 2.12 3.47 2.72
C ILE A 24 2.43 4.64 3.65
N ILE A 25 1.42 5.07 4.40
CA ILE A 25 1.57 6.18 5.36
C ILE A 25 1.66 5.71 6.80
N ASP A 26 1.18 4.50 7.08
CA ASP A 26 1.18 3.94 8.43
C ASP A 26 1.13 2.42 8.38
N VAL A 27 1.71 1.77 9.38
CA VAL A 27 1.73 0.32 9.53
C VAL A 27 0.97 -0.02 10.81
N ILE A 28 -0.21 -0.61 10.66
CA ILE A 28 -1.05 -0.97 11.82
C ILE A 28 -0.54 -2.29 12.41
N ASP A 29 -0.40 -3.30 11.54
CA ASP A 29 -0.04 -4.66 11.90
C ASP A 29 0.85 -5.25 10.79
N ARG A 30 1.34 -6.47 11.00
CA ARG A 30 2.11 -7.20 9.97
C ARG A 30 1.35 -7.42 8.65
N ASN A 31 0.03 -7.56 8.72
CA ASN A 31 -0.80 -7.85 7.55
C ASN A 31 -1.52 -6.61 7.01
N PHE A 32 -1.57 -5.52 7.77
CA PHE A 32 -2.40 -4.37 7.45
C PHE A 32 -1.64 -3.06 7.53
N VAL A 33 -1.78 -2.28 6.48
CA VAL A 33 -1.17 -0.96 6.35
C VAL A 33 -2.23 0.06 5.98
N VAL A 34 -1.99 1.31 6.32
CA VAL A 34 -2.78 2.42 5.81
C VAL A 34 -2.09 2.94 4.55
N VAL A 35 -2.83 2.95 3.45
CA VAL A 35 -2.36 3.47 2.17
C VAL A 35 -3.10 4.73 1.80
N THR A 36 -2.45 5.59 1.03
CA THR A 36 -3.04 6.76 0.40
C THR A 36 -2.48 6.94 -1.02
N GLY A 37 -3.22 7.59 -1.90
CA GLY A 37 -2.75 7.93 -3.24
C GLY A 37 -3.70 8.89 -3.94
N PRO A 38 -3.35 9.39 -5.14
CA PRO A 38 -4.21 10.29 -5.90
C PRO A 38 -5.55 9.63 -6.26
N GLU A 39 -5.50 8.37 -6.69
CA GLU A 39 -6.68 7.58 -7.05
C GLU A 39 -7.05 6.53 -5.99
N VAL A 40 -6.29 6.48 -4.88
CA VAL A 40 -6.48 5.52 -3.78
C VAL A 40 -6.88 6.27 -2.53
N ARG A 41 -8.14 6.12 -2.11
CA ARG A 41 -8.61 6.78 -0.88
C ARG A 41 -7.84 6.29 0.33
N ARG A 42 -7.61 7.18 1.30
CA ARG A 42 -6.95 6.82 2.56
C ARG A 42 -7.77 5.75 3.29
N ARG A 43 -7.24 4.52 3.33
CA ARG A 43 -7.90 3.39 4.00
C ARG A 43 -6.91 2.32 4.43
N ARG A 44 -7.37 1.47 5.34
CA ARG A 44 -6.68 0.22 5.67
C ARG A 44 -6.73 -0.72 4.46
N ALA A 45 -5.57 -1.24 4.07
CA ALA A 45 -5.41 -2.25 3.03
C ALA A 45 -4.61 -3.42 3.59
N ASN A 46 -4.93 -4.61 3.09
CA ASN A 46 -4.11 -5.80 3.36
C ASN A 46 -2.83 -5.70 2.51
N MET A 47 -1.69 -6.02 3.12
CA MET A 47 -0.38 -6.06 2.49
C MET A 47 -0.33 -7.06 1.32
N ASP A 48 -1.06 -8.18 1.38
CA ASP A 48 -1.17 -9.16 0.28
C ASP A 48 -1.78 -8.59 -1.02
N HIS A 49 -2.51 -7.46 -0.92
CA HIS A 49 -3.12 -6.80 -2.07
C HIS A 49 -2.24 -5.69 -2.65
N LEU A 50 -1.05 -5.50 -2.09
CA LEU A 50 -0.10 -4.47 -2.47
C LEU A 50 1.15 -5.14 -3.03
N MET A 51 1.57 -4.68 -4.20
CA MET A 51 2.88 -5.00 -4.75
C MET A 51 3.80 -3.82 -4.47
N LEU A 52 4.89 -4.06 -3.75
CA LEU A 52 5.92 -3.05 -3.52
C LEU A 52 6.62 -2.76 -4.86
N LEU A 53 6.70 -1.48 -5.21
CA LEU A 53 7.52 -1.03 -6.33
C LEU A 53 8.83 -0.53 -5.74
N ASP A 54 9.91 -1.28 -5.94
CA ASP A 54 11.28 -0.83 -5.69
C ASP A 54 11.75 -0.10 -6.96
N GLU A 55 11.53 1.21 -6.99
CA GLU A 55 12.16 2.14 -7.94
C GLU A 55 12.84 3.26 -7.14
#